data_AF-A0A7K4D1Z3-F1
#
_entry.id   AF-A0A7K4D1Z3-F1
#
_cell.length_a   1.000
_cell.length_b   1.000
_cell.length_c   1.000
_cell.angle_alpha   90.00
_cell.angle_beta   90.00
_cell.angle_gamma   90.00
#
_symmetry.space_group_name_H-M   'P 1'
#
loop_
_entity.id
_entity.type
_entity.pdbx_description
1 polymer ?
#
loop_
_entity_poly.entity_id
_entity_poly.type
_entity_poly.pdbx_seq_one_letter_code
_entity_poly.pdbx_strand_id
1 'polypeptide(L)'
;MWLMKIGEWFDSLPLPGFVKDIIFVVVVVGGISLLSQLALGLWTPMVAVESGSMVPNLNIGDIILVQGAARTEIIPWDVAEKKNYSAFNRPGDVILYRPYGKASPNLLDQLMMLVGLSPGQDKATPIIHRALRYVNAGEPMWNGGPVAPFSGYITKGDHNEVIDQMAG
;
A
#
# COMPACT_ATOMS: atom_id res chain seq x y z
N MET A 1 30.29 20.25 -9.22
CA MET A 1 30.73 20.78 -10.54
C MET A 1 29.83 20.34 -11.71
N TRP A 2 29.25 19.12 -11.73
CA TRP A 2 28.39 18.66 -12.83
C TRP A 2 26.93 19.20 -12.76
N LEU A 3 26.35 19.30 -11.56
CA LEU A 3 25.00 19.84 -11.35
C LEU A 3 24.81 21.32 -11.73
N MET A 4 25.83 22.18 -11.52
CA MET A 4 25.78 23.59 -11.93
C MET A 4 25.64 23.76 -13.45
N LYS A 5 26.25 22.88 -14.24
CA LYS A 5 26.18 22.94 -15.71
C LYS A 5 24.81 22.61 -16.28
N ILE A 6 24.02 21.79 -15.57
CA ILE A 6 22.68 21.39 -16.02
C ILE A 6 21.67 22.51 -15.80
N GLY A 7 21.74 23.21 -14.67
CA GLY A 7 20.88 24.37 -14.38
C GLY A 7 21.10 25.49 -15.39
N GLU A 8 22.34 25.90 -15.60
CA GLU A 8 22.69 26.96 -16.56
C GLU A 8 22.31 26.63 -18.01
N TRP A 9 22.47 25.36 -18.41
CA TRP A 9 22.03 24.89 -19.73
C TRP A 9 20.50 24.93 -19.86
N PHE A 10 19.77 24.47 -18.85
CA PHE A 10 18.30 24.49 -18.86
C PHE A 10 17.75 25.91 -18.89
N ASP A 11 18.39 26.83 -18.16
CA ASP A 11 18.04 28.25 -18.16
C ASP A 11 18.30 28.91 -19.52
N SER A 12 19.27 28.41 -20.30
CA SER A 12 19.57 28.92 -21.65
C SER A 12 18.56 28.52 -22.74
N LEU A 13 17.63 27.58 -22.46
CA LEU A 13 16.63 27.15 -23.44
C LEU A 13 15.65 28.29 -23.78
N PRO A 14 15.25 28.46 -25.06
CA PRO A 14 14.32 29.51 -25.50
C PRO A 14 12.85 29.13 -25.20
N LEU A 15 12.57 28.78 -23.94
CA LEU A 15 11.25 28.40 -23.44
C LEU A 15 10.74 29.46 -22.44
N PRO A 16 9.41 29.72 -22.38
CA PRO A 16 8.82 30.53 -21.33
C PRO A 16 9.11 29.97 -19.94
N GLY A 17 9.24 30.84 -18.93
CA GLY A 17 9.57 30.44 -17.55
C GLY A 17 8.63 29.37 -16.99
N PHE A 18 7.31 29.55 -17.12
CA PHE A 18 6.33 28.57 -16.62
C PHE A 18 6.47 27.19 -17.27
N VAL A 19 6.94 27.10 -18.53
CA VAL A 19 7.17 25.82 -19.20
C VAL A 19 8.39 25.13 -18.58
N LYS A 20 9.44 25.89 -18.27
CA LYS A 20 10.62 25.38 -17.57
C LYS A 20 10.27 24.87 -16.18
N ASP A 21 9.44 25.61 -15.45
CA ASP A 21 8.96 25.20 -14.12
C ASP A 21 8.19 23.87 -14.19
N ILE A 22 7.27 23.74 -15.15
CA ILE A 22 6.53 22.49 -15.37
C ILE A 22 7.47 21.34 -15.70
N ILE A 23 8.44 21.54 -16.60
CA ILE A 23 9.42 20.50 -16.96
C ILE A 23 10.23 20.09 -15.74
N PHE A 24 10.72 21.06 -14.95
CA PHE A 24 11.47 20.77 -13.73
C PHE A 24 10.67 19.92 -12.74
N VAL A 25 9.41 20.29 -12.49
CA VAL A 25 8.51 19.51 -11.62
C VAL A 25 8.31 18.10 -12.16
N VAL A 26 8.04 17.94 -13.46
CA VAL A 26 7.87 16.63 -14.10
C VAL A 26 9.13 15.77 -13.97
N VAL A 27 10.31 16.35 -14.14
CA VAL A 27 11.59 15.64 -14.01
C VAL A 27 11.83 15.20 -12.57
N VAL A 28 11.60 16.08 -11.59
CA VAL A 28 11.79 15.76 -10.17
C VAL A 28 10.80 14.68 -9.72
N VAL A 29 9.50 14.88 -9.99
CA VAL A 29 8.45 13.91 -9.63
C VAL A 29 8.68 12.59 -10.36
N GLY A 30 8.97 12.63 -11.65
CA GLY A 30 9.29 11.46 -12.46
C GLY A 30 10.52 10.72 -11.95
N GLY A 31 11.56 11.44 -11.52
CA GLY A 31 12.77 10.86 -10.94
C GLY A 31 12.50 10.15 -9.62
N ILE A 32 11.78 10.77 -8.69
CA ILE A 32 11.38 10.15 -7.41
C ILE A 32 10.48 8.94 -7.66
N SER A 33 9.51 9.07 -8.56
CA SER A 33 8.57 8.01 -8.93
C SER A 33 9.29 6.81 -9.56
N LEU A 34 10.27 7.06 -10.43
CA LEU A 34 11.10 6.02 -11.02
C LEU A 34 11.98 5.32 -9.96
N LEU A 35 12.61 6.07 -9.06
CA LEU A 35 13.39 5.50 -7.96
C LEU A 35 12.52 4.61 -7.07
N SER A 36 11.31 5.06 -6.74
CA SER A 36 10.33 4.26 -6.01
C SER A 36 9.94 2.98 -6.76
N GLN A 37 9.67 3.08 -8.07
CA GLN A 37 9.32 1.92 -8.89
C GLN A 37 10.45 0.89 -8.94
N LEU A 38 11.71 1.33 -8.97
CA LEU A 38 12.87 0.45 -8.96
C LEU A 38 13.10 -0.20 -7.59
N ALA A 39 13.03 0.59 -6.51
CA ALA A 39 13.33 0.11 -5.15
C ALA A 39 12.18 -0.70 -4.53
N LEU A 40 10.95 -0.22 -4.68
CA LEU A 40 9.76 -0.72 -3.99
C LEU A 40 8.77 -1.41 -4.93
N GLY A 41 8.90 -1.24 -6.25
CA GLY A 41 7.95 -1.79 -7.23
C GLY A 41 6.61 -1.05 -7.27
N LEU A 42 6.53 0.15 -6.68
CA LEU A 42 5.34 1.01 -6.66
C LEU A 42 5.71 2.42 -7.09
N TRP A 43 4.83 3.08 -7.86
CA TRP A 43 4.98 4.49 -8.22
C TRP A 43 4.71 5.43 -7.04
N THR A 44 3.76 5.07 -6.17
CA THR A 44 3.36 5.84 -4.98
C THR A 44 3.43 4.91 -3.75
N PRO A 45 4.58 4.82 -3.07
CA PRO A 45 4.80 3.81 -2.03
C PRO A 45 4.37 4.26 -0.64
N MET A 46 4.01 5.53 -0.47
CA MET A 46 3.68 6.12 0.84
C MET A 46 2.17 6.08 1.07
N VAL A 47 1.77 5.59 2.25
CA VAL A 47 0.36 5.52 2.68
C VAL A 47 0.26 5.99 4.13
N ALA A 48 -0.84 6.68 4.45
CA ALA A 48 -1.16 7.08 5.81
C ALA A 48 -2.10 6.08 6.49
N VAL A 49 -1.92 5.86 7.78
CA VAL A 49 -2.81 5.01 8.58
C VAL A 49 -4.06 5.80 8.96
N GLU A 50 -5.22 5.36 8.45
CA GLU A 50 -6.50 6.07 8.63
C GLU A 50 -7.36 5.52 9.78
N SER A 51 -7.11 4.30 10.25
CA SER A 51 -7.92 3.67 11.30
C SER A 51 -7.07 3.15 12.47
N GLY A 52 -7.69 3.06 13.64
CA GLY A 52 -7.07 2.53 14.86
C GLY A 52 -6.99 1.00 14.94
N SER A 53 -7.35 0.27 13.88
CA SER A 53 -7.34 -1.21 13.86
C SER A 53 -5.95 -1.81 14.08
N MET A 54 -4.89 -1.04 13.90
CA MET A 54 -3.50 -1.49 14.06
C MET A 54 -2.83 -0.99 15.35
N VAL A 55 -3.56 -0.30 16.23
CA VAL A 55 -3.05 0.20 17.52
C VAL A 55 -2.73 -0.99 18.46
N PRO A 56 -1.61 -0.95 19.21
CA PRO A 56 -0.68 0.18 19.37
C PRO A 56 0.52 0.18 18.41
N ASN A 57 0.58 -0.77 17.46
CA ASN A 57 1.78 -0.98 16.65
C ASN A 57 1.88 0.01 15.48
N LEU A 58 0.75 0.48 14.98
CA LEU A 58 0.63 1.59 14.04
C LEU A 58 -0.49 2.51 14.51
N ASN A 59 -0.19 3.80 14.61
CA ASN A 59 -1.12 4.82 15.07
C ASN A 59 -1.74 5.57 13.89
N ILE A 60 -2.91 6.16 14.12
CA ILE A 60 -3.58 7.01 13.14
C ILE A 60 -2.67 8.20 12.82
N GLY A 61 -2.45 8.43 11.52
CA GLY A 61 -1.54 9.47 11.03
C GLY A 61 -0.10 9.03 10.76
N ASP A 62 0.28 7.80 11.13
CA ASP A 62 1.59 7.25 10.75
C ASP A 62 1.67 7.15 9.22
N ILE A 63 2.80 7.61 8.66
CA ILE A 63 3.12 7.44 7.24
C ILE A 63 4.03 6.23 7.11
N ILE A 64 3.57 5.22 6.38
CA ILE A 64 4.31 3.98 6.12
C ILE A 64 4.75 3.89 4.67
N LEU A 65 5.91 3.26 4.47
CA LEU A 65 6.38 2.87 3.14
C LEU A 65 5.96 1.43 2.85
N VAL A 66 5.36 1.25 1.68
CA VAL A 66 4.85 -0.03 1.20
C VAL A 66 5.77 -0.54 0.09
N GLN A 67 6.08 -1.83 0.16
CA GLN A 67 6.76 -2.54 -0.91
C GLN A 67 5.72 -3.34 -1.71
N GLY A 68 5.83 -3.32 -3.03
CA GLY A 68 4.93 -4.05 -3.92
C GLY A 68 5.05 -5.55 -3.70
N ALA A 69 3.91 -6.25 -3.68
CA ALA A 69 3.84 -7.70 -3.46
C ALA A 69 4.65 -8.53 -4.47
N ALA A 70 4.93 -8.00 -5.66
CA ALA A 70 5.79 -8.66 -6.66
C ALA A 70 7.29 -8.59 -6.33
N ARG A 71 7.69 -7.81 -5.33
CA ARG A 71 9.09 -7.58 -4.94
C ARG A 71 9.47 -8.25 -3.63
N THR A 72 8.51 -8.84 -2.92
CA THR A 72 8.73 -9.43 -1.60
C THR A 72 7.91 -10.70 -1.41
N GLU A 73 8.40 -11.58 -0.54
CA GLU A 73 7.63 -12.72 -0.04
C GLU A 73 6.97 -12.30 1.27
N ILE A 74 5.66 -12.50 1.39
CA ILE A 74 4.91 -12.18 2.61
C ILE A 74 5.11 -13.31 3.61
N ILE A 75 5.63 -12.98 4.79
CA ILE A 75 5.83 -13.89 5.92
C ILE A 75 4.63 -13.76 6.87
N PRO A 76 3.67 -14.70 6.86
CA PRO A 76 2.55 -14.67 7.79
C PRO A 76 2.98 -15.01 9.23
N TRP A 77 2.13 -14.68 10.20
CA TRP A 77 2.37 -14.88 11.63
C TRP A 77 2.82 -16.31 11.99
N ASP A 78 2.11 -17.33 11.52
CA ASP A 78 2.38 -18.73 11.82
C ASP A 78 3.77 -19.23 11.34
N VAL A 79 4.28 -18.62 10.28
CA VAL A 79 5.65 -18.82 9.79
C VAL A 79 6.63 -17.94 10.56
N ALA A 80 6.27 -16.70 10.83
CA ALA A 80 7.11 -15.72 11.49
C ALA A 80 7.49 -16.11 12.92
N GLU A 81 6.55 -16.68 13.69
CA GLU A 81 6.82 -17.22 15.04
C GLU A 81 7.94 -18.27 15.03
N LYS A 82 7.91 -19.15 14.02
CA LYS A 82 8.92 -20.22 13.86
C LYS A 82 10.27 -19.67 13.42
N LYS A 83 10.26 -18.56 12.67
CA LYS A 83 11.47 -17.87 12.16
C LYS A 83 11.99 -16.80 13.13
N ASN A 84 11.31 -16.55 14.25
CA ASN A 84 11.56 -15.43 15.15
C ASN A 84 11.63 -14.07 14.41
N TYR A 85 10.77 -13.91 13.40
CA TYR A 85 10.65 -12.71 12.58
C TYR A 85 9.50 -11.84 13.10
N SER A 86 9.68 -10.52 13.11
CA SER A 86 8.64 -9.57 13.52
C SER A 86 8.64 -8.33 12.64
N ALA A 87 7.44 -7.79 12.42
CA ALA A 87 7.20 -6.51 11.80
C ALA A 87 6.22 -5.72 12.67
N PHE A 88 6.53 -4.45 12.95
CA PHE A 88 5.74 -3.59 13.84
C PHE A 88 5.47 -4.26 15.20
N ASN A 89 6.53 -4.67 15.89
CA ASN A 89 6.52 -5.25 17.25
C ASN A 89 5.74 -6.56 17.44
N ARG A 90 5.28 -7.20 16.36
CA ARG A 90 4.61 -8.51 16.43
C ARG A 90 5.06 -9.43 15.29
N PRO A 91 4.89 -10.76 15.43
CA PRO A 91 5.20 -11.70 14.36
C PRO A 91 4.45 -11.41 13.06
N GLY A 92 5.12 -11.64 11.94
CA GLY A 92 4.54 -11.63 10.61
C GLY A 92 4.34 -10.25 10.00
N ASP A 93 4.19 -10.22 8.69
CA ASP A 93 4.09 -9.00 7.90
C ASP A 93 2.72 -8.33 8.04
N VAL A 94 2.74 -7.01 7.92
CA VAL A 94 1.56 -6.18 7.76
C VAL A 94 1.40 -5.85 6.29
N ILE A 95 0.23 -6.15 5.74
CA ILE A 95 -0.06 -6.03 4.31
C ILE A 95 -1.14 -4.98 4.06
N LEU A 96 -0.97 -4.24 2.97
CA LEU A 96 -1.96 -3.29 2.45
C LEU A 96 -2.73 -3.98 1.32
N TYR A 97 -4.05 -4.12 1.46
CA TYR A 97 -4.87 -4.82 0.47
C TYR A 97 -6.27 -4.21 0.36
N ARG A 98 -7.00 -4.56 -0.70
CA ARG A 98 -8.41 -4.17 -0.87
C ARG A 98 -9.32 -5.35 -0.51
N PRO A 99 -10.31 -5.15 0.37
CA PRO A 99 -11.19 -6.24 0.76
C PRO A 99 -12.16 -6.59 -0.36
N TYR A 100 -12.68 -7.81 -0.33
CA TYR A 100 -13.76 -8.30 -1.21
C TYR A 100 -13.48 -8.24 -2.72
N GLY A 101 -12.21 -8.23 -3.14
CA GLY A 101 -11.85 -8.16 -4.56
C GLY A 101 -12.24 -6.84 -5.23
N LYS A 102 -12.53 -5.79 -4.44
CA LYS A 102 -12.91 -4.49 -4.96
C LYS A 102 -11.76 -3.83 -5.74
N ALA A 103 -12.11 -3.12 -6.80
CA ALA A 103 -11.15 -2.47 -7.68
C ALA A 103 -10.51 -1.23 -7.03
N SER A 104 -9.36 -0.83 -7.56
CA SER A 104 -8.74 0.45 -7.21
C SER A 104 -9.54 1.62 -7.78
N PRO A 105 -9.76 2.69 -7.00
CA PRO A 105 -10.19 3.98 -7.54
C PRO A 105 -9.21 4.45 -8.63
N ASN A 106 -9.74 4.80 -9.80
CA ASN A 106 -9.00 5.47 -10.86
C ASN A 106 -8.88 6.98 -10.58
N LEU A 107 -8.24 7.74 -11.48
CA LEU A 107 -8.05 9.18 -11.29
C LEU A 107 -9.37 9.95 -11.15
N LEU A 108 -10.41 9.58 -11.91
CA LEU A 108 -11.72 10.22 -11.84
C LEU A 108 -12.41 9.91 -10.50
N ASP A 109 -12.33 8.66 -10.03
CA ASP A 109 -12.88 8.26 -8.73
C ASP A 109 -12.22 9.04 -7.59
N GLN A 110 -10.89 9.20 -7.63
CA GLN A 110 -10.15 9.97 -6.63
C GLN A 110 -10.56 11.44 -6.66
N LEU A 111 -10.77 12.02 -7.84
CA LEU A 111 -11.25 13.39 -7.99
C LEU A 111 -12.68 13.56 -7.44
N MET A 112 -13.56 12.57 -7.68
CA MET A 112 -14.90 12.54 -7.10
C MET A 112 -14.84 12.51 -5.56
N MET A 113 -14.01 11.65 -4.98
CA MET A 113 -13.83 11.58 -3.53
C MET A 113 -13.38 12.91 -2.93
N LEU A 114 -12.48 13.63 -3.60
CA LEU A 114 -11.99 14.93 -3.15
C LEU A 114 -13.11 15.99 -3.04
N VAL A 115 -14.13 15.91 -3.89
CA VAL A 115 -15.29 16.81 -3.86
C VAL A 115 -16.49 16.23 -3.10
N GLY A 116 -16.27 15.17 -2.31
CA GLY A 116 -17.30 14.55 -1.47
C GLY A 116 -18.26 13.61 -2.20
N LEU A 117 -17.95 13.23 -3.44
CA LEU A 117 -18.71 12.23 -4.20
C LEU A 117 -18.13 10.83 -3.97
N SER A 118 -19.00 9.83 -3.86
CA SER A 118 -18.58 8.45 -3.61
C SER A 118 -18.33 7.70 -4.92
N PRO A 119 -17.20 7.00 -5.08
CA PRO A 119 -17.03 6.06 -6.18
C PRO A 119 -18.01 4.89 -6.01
N GLY A 120 -18.29 4.17 -7.10
CA GLY A 120 -19.19 3.02 -7.07
C GLY A 120 -18.85 1.98 -5.99
N GLN A 121 -19.84 1.16 -5.61
CA GLN A 121 -19.71 0.14 -4.54
C GLN A 121 -18.70 -0.97 -4.85
N ASP A 122 -18.29 -1.09 -6.12
CA ASP A 122 -17.30 -2.01 -6.65
C ASP A 122 -15.84 -1.62 -6.33
N LYS A 123 -15.64 -0.44 -5.71
CA LYS A 123 -14.33 0.12 -5.37
C LYS A 123 -14.17 0.28 -3.87
N ALA A 124 -12.94 0.16 -3.40
CA ALA A 124 -12.61 0.38 -1.99
C ALA A 124 -11.25 1.04 -1.82
N THR A 125 -11.15 1.84 -0.76
CA THR A 125 -9.87 2.22 -0.19
C THR A 125 -9.19 0.97 0.40
N PRO A 126 -7.86 0.89 0.31
CA PRO A 126 -7.14 -0.23 0.88
C PRO A 126 -7.14 -0.17 2.41
N ILE A 127 -7.01 -1.32 3.04
CA ILE A 127 -6.87 -1.49 4.49
C ILE A 127 -5.53 -2.13 4.82
N ILE A 128 -5.02 -1.84 6.02
CA ILE A 128 -3.71 -2.28 6.49
C ILE A 128 -3.94 -3.24 7.65
N HIS A 129 -3.69 -4.53 7.46
CA HIS A 129 -3.81 -5.53 8.52
C HIS A 129 -2.70 -6.57 8.45
N ARG A 130 -2.53 -7.31 9.53
CA ARG A 130 -1.48 -8.33 9.64
C ARG A 130 -1.89 -9.61 8.94
N ALA A 131 -0.96 -10.21 8.18
CA ALA A 131 -1.13 -11.53 7.60
C ALA A 131 -0.91 -12.61 8.67
N LEU A 132 -1.95 -13.37 9.00
CA LEU A 132 -1.89 -14.40 10.04
C LEU A 132 -1.41 -15.75 9.49
N ARG A 133 -1.95 -16.16 8.35
CA ARG A 133 -1.60 -17.40 7.66
C ARG A 133 -2.08 -17.34 6.21
N TYR A 134 -1.48 -18.17 5.37
CA TYR A 134 -1.96 -18.41 4.01
C TYR A 134 -2.91 -19.62 3.99
N VAL A 135 -3.99 -19.53 3.22
CA VAL A 135 -4.93 -20.62 2.99
C VAL A 135 -5.13 -20.82 1.48
N ASN A 136 -5.22 -22.07 1.04
CA ASN A 136 -5.55 -22.39 -0.34
C ASN A 136 -7.06 -22.40 -0.56
N ALA A 137 -7.49 -22.16 -1.80
CA ALA A 137 -8.86 -22.37 -2.22
C ALA A 137 -9.34 -23.79 -1.86
N GLY A 138 -10.52 -23.88 -1.24
CA GLY A 138 -11.09 -25.13 -0.75
C GLY A 138 -10.68 -25.54 0.67
N GLU A 139 -9.65 -24.90 1.27
CA GLU A 139 -9.29 -25.12 2.67
C GLU A 139 -10.18 -24.29 3.62
N PRO A 140 -10.41 -24.74 4.87
CA PRO A 140 -11.19 -23.97 5.84
C PRO A 140 -10.46 -22.67 6.25
N MET A 141 -11.14 -21.53 6.13
CA MET A 141 -10.59 -20.20 6.45
C MET A 141 -10.22 -20.04 7.93
N TRP A 142 -10.86 -20.80 8.82
CA TRP A 142 -10.50 -21.00 10.23
C TRP A 142 -11.03 -22.36 10.69
N ASN A 143 -10.65 -22.81 11.88
CA ASN A 143 -11.13 -24.10 12.39
C ASN A 143 -12.66 -24.08 12.53
N GLY A 144 -13.35 -24.96 11.81
CA GLY A 144 -14.82 -25.00 11.74
C GLY A 144 -15.47 -23.89 10.90
N GLY A 145 -14.67 -23.10 10.17
CA GLY A 145 -15.15 -22.06 9.27
C GLY A 145 -15.55 -22.56 7.87
N PRO A 146 -16.13 -21.70 7.04
CA PRO A 146 -16.39 -22.01 5.64
C PRO A 146 -15.09 -22.20 4.87
N VAL A 147 -15.19 -22.91 3.75
CA VAL A 147 -14.08 -23.11 2.82
C VAL A 147 -13.72 -21.82 2.11
N ALA A 148 -12.42 -21.60 1.88
CA ALA A 148 -11.91 -20.43 1.20
C ALA A 148 -12.33 -20.47 -0.28
N PRO A 149 -13.05 -19.44 -0.79
CA PRO A 149 -13.42 -19.40 -2.20
C PRO A 149 -12.21 -19.15 -3.13
N PHE A 150 -11.15 -18.54 -2.60
CA PHE A 150 -9.90 -18.23 -3.30
C PHE A 150 -8.71 -18.46 -2.35
N SER A 151 -7.54 -18.75 -2.91
CA SER A 151 -6.30 -18.79 -2.11
C SER A 151 -5.88 -17.37 -1.71
N GLY A 152 -5.42 -17.21 -0.48
CA GLY A 152 -5.02 -15.89 0.03
C GLY A 152 -4.62 -15.90 1.50
N TYR A 153 -4.36 -14.71 2.02
CA TYR A 153 -4.00 -14.53 3.43
C TYR A 153 -5.24 -14.29 4.28
N ILE A 154 -5.30 -14.99 5.42
CA ILE A 154 -6.18 -14.60 6.52
C ILE A 154 -5.54 -13.41 7.23
N THR A 155 -6.32 -12.38 7.46
CA THR A 155 -5.83 -11.08 7.90
C THR A 155 -6.58 -10.59 9.12
N LYS A 156 -5.90 -9.79 9.95
CA LYS A 156 -6.49 -9.23 11.16
C LYS A 156 -5.77 -7.96 11.58
N GLY A 157 -6.54 -6.93 11.93
CA GLY A 157 -6.01 -5.74 12.60
C GLY A 157 -5.46 -6.09 13.99
N ASP A 158 -4.33 -5.52 14.36
CA ASP A 158 -3.68 -5.79 15.65
C ASP A 158 -4.56 -5.46 16.88
N HIS A 159 -5.52 -4.56 16.70
CA HIS A 159 -6.51 -4.14 17.69
C HIS A 159 -7.89 -4.80 17.49
N ASN A 160 -8.08 -5.58 16.43
CA ASN A 160 -9.38 -6.20 16.15
C ASN A 160 -9.58 -7.45 17.03
N GLU A 161 -10.83 -7.76 17.38
CA GLU A 161 -11.16 -8.98 18.13
C GLU A 161 -11.19 -10.21 17.22
N VAL A 162 -11.74 -10.05 16.02
CA VAL A 162 -11.92 -11.12 15.02
C VAL A 162 -11.06 -10.90 13.78
N ILE A 163 -10.92 -11.93 12.97
CA ILE A 163 -10.28 -11.86 11.64
C ILE A 163 -11.19 -11.14 10.65
N ASP A 164 -10.60 -10.56 9.62
CA ASP A 164 -11.34 -9.78 8.61
C ASP A 164 -12.37 -10.62 7.87
N GLN A 165 -12.10 -11.92 7.70
CA GLN A 165 -12.99 -12.87 7.04
C GLN A 165 -14.24 -13.23 7.86
N MET A 166 -14.32 -12.83 9.13
CA MET A 166 -15.52 -12.96 9.98
C MET A 166 -16.32 -11.66 10.08
N ALA A 167 -15.68 -10.52 9.83
CA ALA A 167 -16.29 -9.20 9.98
C ALA A 167 -17.06 -8.73 8.73
N GLY A 168 -17.10 -9.57 7.68
CA GLY A 168 -17.58 -9.26 6.34
C GLY A 168 -18.65 -10.20 5.82
#